data_AF-D5T4R6-F1
#
_entry.id   AF-D5T4R6-F1
#
_cell.length_a   1.000
_cell.length_b   1.000
_cell.length_c   1.000
_cell.angle_alpha   90.00
_cell.angle_beta   90.00
_cell.angle_gamma   90.00
#
_symmetry.space_group_name_H-M   'P 1'
#
loop_
_entity.id
_entity.type
_entity.pdbx_description
1 polymer ?
#
loop_
_entity_poly.entity_id
_entity_poly.type
_entity_poly.pdbx_seq_one_letter_code
_entity_poly.pdbx_strand_id
1 'polypeptide(L)'
;MQHNKKNHKEVIDMSEEQLHINPNDFAMKIIGQTPKDNKQTNQQFIKSQLTLYLEAYYLINDFNQLEVSQLEQMKQQQISELFDKMLSGRFSV
;
A
#
# COMPACT_ATOMS: atom_id res chain seq x y z
N MET A 1 -44.34 28.27 22.53
CA MET A 1 -43.72 28.29 21.19
C MET A 1 -42.61 27.26 21.18
N GLN A 2 -42.76 26.23 20.34
CA GLN A 2 -41.73 25.21 20.09
C GLN A 2 -40.63 25.78 19.17
N HIS A 3 -39.51 25.04 19.09
CA HIS A 3 -38.38 25.13 18.14
C HIS A 3 -37.15 25.92 18.65
N ASN A 4 -35.93 25.40 18.61
CA ASN A 4 -35.43 24.07 18.28
C ASN A 4 -33.97 23.99 18.80
N LYS A 5 -33.61 22.85 19.40
CA LYS A 5 -32.23 22.52 19.77
C LYS A 5 -31.41 22.42 18.48
N LYS A 6 -30.53 23.38 18.20
CA LYS A 6 -29.43 23.14 17.26
C LYS A 6 -28.35 22.35 18.01
N ASN A 7 -28.55 21.03 18.07
CA ASN A 7 -27.46 20.10 18.27
C ASN A 7 -26.45 20.36 17.13
N HIS A 8 -25.31 20.95 17.46
CA HIS A 8 -24.15 20.88 16.59
C HIS A 8 -23.80 19.40 16.47
N LYS A 9 -24.24 18.79 15.37
CA LYS A 9 -23.62 17.57 14.88
C LYS A 9 -22.15 17.92 14.69
N GLU A 10 -21.27 17.24 15.42
CA GLU A 10 -19.93 16.98 14.91
C GLU A 10 -20.14 16.33 13.55
N VAL A 11 -19.98 17.13 12.51
CA VAL A 11 -19.70 16.61 11.18
C VAL A 11 -18.26 16.13 11.31
N ILE A 12 -18.09 14.85 11.64
CA ILE A 12 -16.81 14.19 11.43
C ILE A 12 -16.63 14.23 9.91
N ASP A 13 -15.85 15.19 9.47
CA ASP A 13 -15.40 15.28 8.10
C ASP A 13 -14.48 14.07 7.85
N MET A 14 -15.02 13.05 7.21
CA MET A 14 -14.29 11.83 6.81
C MET A 14 -13.40 12.10 5.58
N SER A 15 -13.02 13.35 5.32
CA SER A 15 -12.29 13.80 4.12
C SER A 15 -10.78 13.63 4.23
N GLU A 16 -10.25 13.24 5.39
CA GLU A 16 -8.80 13.16 5.63
C GLU A 16 -8.35 11.82 6.21
N GLU A 17 -9.02 10.71 5.90
CA GLU A 17 -8.35 9.41 6.02
C GLU A 17 -7.30 9.31 4.90
N GLN A 18 -6.17 9.98 5.11
CA GLN A 18 -4.97 9.80 4.31
C GLN A 18 -4.74 8.30 4.18
N LEU A 19 -4.73 7.80 2.95
CA LEU A 19 -4.54 6.40 2.61
C LEU A 19 -3.09 6.00 2.88
N HIS A 20 -2.69 6.07 4.15
CA HIS A 20 -1.33 5.88 4.63
C HIS A 20 -1.19 4.44 5.13
N ILE A 21 -0.43 3.64 4.40
CA ILE A 21 -0.28 2.20 4.67
C ILE A 21 1.04 1.99 5.40
N ASN A 22 1.02 1.38 6.59
CA ASN A 22 2.26 1.08 7.31
C ASN A 22 3.22 0.23 6.44
N PRO A 23 4.44 0.72 6.13
CA PRO A 23 5.31 -0.01 5.20
C PRO A 23 5.82 -1.36 5.68
N ASN A 24 6.06 -1.48 7.00
CA ASN A 24 6.50 -2.73 7.60
C ASN A 24 5.38 -3.77 7.55
N ASP A 25 4.16 -3.41 7.97
CA ASP A 25 3.03 -4.34 7.99
C ASP A 25 2.71 -4.85 6.58
N PHE A 26 2.80 -3.97 5.58
CA PHE A 26 2.66 -4.35 4.18
C PHE A 26 3.74 -5.35 3.77
N ALA A 27 5.01 -5.02 3.96
CA ALA A 27 6.14 -5.88 3.58
C ALA A 27 6.11 -7.25 4.29
N MET A 28 5.77 -7.28 5.58
CA MET A 28 5.62 -8.51 6.36
C MET A 28 4.50 -9.41 5.85
N LYS A 29 3.36 -8.83 5.43
CA LYS A 29 2.27 -9.59 4.81
C LYS A 29 2.69 -10.23 3.49
N ILE A 30 3.48 -9.51 2.67
CA ILE A 30 3.97 -10.03 1.38
C ILE A 30 4.92 -11.21 1.59
N ILE A 31 5.93 -11.08 2.45
CA ILE A 31 6.89 -12.17 2.68
C ILE A 31 6.24 -13.37 3.40
N GLY A 32 5.27 -13.11 4.29
CA GLY A 32 4.55 -14.16 5.02
C GLY A 32 3.69 -15.07 4.14
N GLN A 33 3.33 -14.62 2.92
CA GLN A 33 2.56 -15.40 1.96
C GLN A 33 3.42 -16.13 0.94
N THR A 34 4.75 -15.96 0.98
CA THR A 34 5.65 -16.52 -0.03
C THR A 34 6.22 -17.85 0.45
N PRO A 35 5.75 -19.01 -0.04
CA PRO A 35 6.26 -20.30 0.37
C PRO A 35 7.70 -20.50 -0.13
N LYS A 36 8.49 -21.25 0.63
CA LYS A 36 9.81 -21.70 0.21
C LYS A 36 9.67 -22.81 -0.83
N ASP A 37 10.40 -22.71 -1.95
CA ASP A 37 10.55 -23.82 -2.90
C ASP A 37 11.42 -24.93 -2.29
N ASN A 38 10.97 -26.18 -2.43
CA ASN A 38 11.67 -27.39 -1.98
C ASN A 38 13.07 -27.55 -2.60
N LYS A 39 13.33 -26.95 -3.76
CA LYS A 39 14.63 -26.99 -4.44
C LYS A 39 15.60 -25.88 -3.99
N GLN A 40 15.12 -24.90 -3.22
CA GLN A 40 15.91 -23.75 -2.81
C GLN A 40 16.63 -24.00 -1.48
N THR A 41 17.91 -23.61 -1.39
CA THR A 41 18.64 -23.61 -0.12
C THR A 41 18.07 -22.56 0.84
N ASN A 42 18.25 -22.74 2.15
CA ASN A 42 17.81 -21.74 3.13
C ASN A 42 18.45 -20.37 2.88
N GLN A 43 19.74 -20.33 2.51
CA GLN A 43 20.43 -19.08 2.24
C GLN A 43 19.87 -18.35 1.02
N GLN A 44 19.57 -19.07 -0.06
CA GLN A 44 18.92 -18.48 -1.24
C GLN A 44 17.52 -17.96 -0.87
N PHE A 45 16.74 -18.74 -0.11
CA PHE A 45 15.40 -18.35 0.30
C PHE A 45 15.41 -17.07 1.15
N ILE A 46 16.26 -17.02 2.18
CA ILE A 46 16.37 -15.86 3.07
C ILE A 46 16.79 -14.61 2.28
N LYS A 47 17.72 -14.73 1.33
CA LYS A 47 18.11 -13.61 0.46
C LYS A 47 16.92 -13.11 -0.35
N SER A 48 16.16 -14.01 -0.99
CA SER A 48 14.96 -13.64 -1.74
C SER A 48 13.90 -12.97 -0.86
N GLN A 49 13.66 -13.48 0.35
CA GLN A 49 12.70 -12.88 1.29
C GLN A 49 13.14 -11.50 1.77
N LEU A 50 14.44 -11.31 2.05
CA LEU A 50 14.97 -10.01 2.46
C LEU A 50 14.87 -8.98 1.32
N THR A 51 15.19 -9.39 0.09
CA THR A 51 15.01 -8.54 -1.10
C THR A 51 13.54 -8.15 -1.26
N LEU A 52 12.63 -9.12 -1.20
CA LEU A 52 11.19 -8.89 -1.35
C LEU A 52 10.64 -7.95 -0.25
N TYR A 53 11.11 -8.11 0.99
CA TYR A 53 10.74 -7.23 2.10
C TYR A 53 11.15 -5.78 1.81
N LEU A 54 12.41 -5.54 1.45
CA LEU A 54 12.92 -4.19 1.20
C LEU A 54 12.19 -3.54 0.02
N GLU A 55 11.98 -4.29 -1.06
CA GLU A 55 11.22 -3.81 -2.21
C GLU A 55 9.79 -3.42 -1.85
N ALA A 56 9.08 -4.28 -1.10
CA ALA A 56 7.72 -4.00 -0.67
C ALA A 56 7.65 -2.79 0.28
N TYR A 57 8.62 -2.67 1.19
CA TYR A 57 8.72 -1.56 2.12
C TYR A 57 8.91 -0.22 1.41
N TYR A 58 9.92 -0.12 0.53
CA TYR A 58 10.18 1.13 -0.18
C TYR A 58 9.05 1.49 -1.13
N LEU A 59 8.46 0.49 -1.78
CA LEU A 59 7.33 0.69 -2.67
C LEU A 59 6.16 1.41 -1.99
N ILE A 60 5.72 0.88 -0.85
CA ILE A 60 4.57 1.44 -0.16
C ILE A 60 4.93 2.74 0.56
N ASN A 61 6.19 2.89 0.98
CA ASN A 61 6.68 4.17 1.45
C ASN A 61 6.63 5.24 0.35
N ASP A 62 7.03 4.91 -0.88
CA ASP A 62 6.94 5.81 -2.03
C ASP A 62 5.48 6.13 -2.35
N PHE A 63 4.58 5.14 -2.31
CA PHE A 63 3.14 5.35 -2.44
C PHE A 63 2.60 6.33 -1.38
N ASN A 64 2.98 6.15 -0.12
CA ASN A 64 2.57 7.03 0.97
C ASN A 64 3.10 8.46 0.84
N GLN A 65 4.21 8.64 0.11
CA GLN A 65 4.81 9.95 -0.16
C GLN A 65 4.20 10.66 -1.36
N LEU A 66 3.41 9.97 -2.20
CA LEU A 66 2.62 10.62 -3.23
C LEU A 66 1.53 11.45 -2.55
N GLU A 67 1.58 12.78 -2.74
CA GLU A 67 0.61 13.70 -2.13
C GLU A 67 -0.83 13.30 -2.49
N VAL A 68 -1.70 13.28 -1.49
CA VAL A 68 -3.12 12.90 -1.60
C VAL A 68 -3.85 13.69 -2.69
N SER A 69 -3.44 14.93 -2.96
CA SER A 69 -3.94 15.77 -4.05
C SER A 69 -3.75 15.17 -5.46
N GLN A 70 -2.68 14.37 -5.65
CA GLN A 70 -2.40 13.66 -6.89
C GLN A 70 -3.15 12.32 -6.93
N LEU A 71 -3.28 11.63 -5.79
CA LEU A 71 -4.02 10.37 -5.69
C LEU A 71 -5.54 10.56 -5.94
N GLU A 72 -6.16 11.64 -5.45
CA GLU A 72 -7.57 11.94 -5.75
C GLU A 72 -7.81 12.28 -7.24
N GLN A 73 -6.81 12.84 -7.92
CA GLN A 73 -6.86 13.12 -9.35
C GLN A 73 -6.50 11.92 -10.22
N MET A 74 -5.79 10.93 -9.67
CA MET A 74 -5.46 9.70 -10.36
C MET A 74 -6.68 8.79 -10.41
N LYS A 75 -7.29 8.68 -11.60
CA LYS A 75 -8.37 7.71 -11.86
C LYS A 75 -7.88 6.31 -11.50
N GLN A 76 -8.79 5.45 -11.05
CA GLN A 76 -8.52 4.05 -10.67
C GLN A 76 -7.68 3.26 -11.72
N GLN A 77 -7.80 3.60 -13.01
CA GLN A 77 -6.95 3.07 -14.08
C GLN A 77 -5.48 3.46 -13.97
N GLN A 78 -5.14 4.68 -13.54
CA GLN A 78 -3.75 5.13 -13.38
C GLN A 78 -3.08 4.50 -12.16
N ILE A 79 -3.85 4.24 -11.10
CA ILE A 79 -3.39 3.44 -9.97
C ILE A 79 -3.12 2.00 -10.45
N SER A 80 -4.04 1.39 -11.19
CA SER A 80 -3.84 0.06 -11.77
C SER A 80 -2.63 0.02 -12.71
N GLU A 81 -2.44 1.02 -13.56
CA GLU A 81 -1.28 1.12 -14.45
C GLU A 81 0.03 1.33 -13.70
N LEU A 82 0.01 2.04 -12.57
CA LEU A 82 1.18 2.16 -11.69
C LEU A 82 1.52 0.80 -11.07
N PHE A 83 0.51 0.08 -10.58
CA PHE A 83 0.66 -1.29 -10.11
C PHE A 83 1.14 -2.24 -11.22
N ASP A 84 0.59 -2.15 -12.42
CA ASP A 84 0.94 -3.01 -13.56
C ASP A 84 2.33 -2.69 -14.12
N LYS A 85 2.72 -1.42 -14.24
CA LYS A 85 4.11 -1.04 -14.60
C LYS A 85 5.11 -1.51 -13.54
N MET A 86 4.71 -1.48 -12.29
CA MET A 86 5.54 -1.90 -11.16
C MET A 86 5.65 -3.42 -11.02
N LEU A 87 4.64 -4.19 -11.44
CA LEU A 87 4.68 -5.65 -11.53
C LEU A 87 5.33 -6.15 -12.82
N SER A 88 5.11 -5.48 -13.97
CA SER A 88 5.68 -5.86 -15.26
C SER A 88 7.20 -5.69 -15.32
N GLY A 89 7.77 -4.73 -14.59
CA GLY A 89 9.21 -4.64 -14.38
C GLY A 89 9.81 -5.80 -13.58
N ARG A 90 8.99 -6.65 -12.95
CA ARG A 90 9.39 -7.81 -12.12
C ARG A 90 9.15 -9.18 -12.80
N PHE A 91 8.33 -9.23 -13.86
CA PHE A 91 7.97 -10.48 -14.55
C PHE A 91 8.40 -10.55 -16.02
N SER A 92 9.17 -9.58 -16.51
CA SER A 92 9.88 -9.73 -17.78
C SER A 92 11.01 -10.75 -17.62
N VAL A 93 10.65 -12.02 -17.79
CA VAL A 93 11.55 -13.14 -18.11
C VAL A 93 12.05 -12.99 -19.54
#